data_AF-A0A0L7M763-F1
#
_entry.id   AF-A0A0L7M763-F1
#
_cell.length_a   1.000
_cell.length_b   1.000
_cell.length_c   1.000
_cell.angle_alpha   90.00
_cell.angle_beta   90.00
_cell.angle_gamma   90.00
#
_symmetry.space_group_name_H-M   'P 1'
#
loop_
_entity.id
_entity.type
_entity.pdbx_description
1 polymer ?
#
loop_
_entity_poly.entity_id
_entity_poly.type
_entity_poly.pdbx_seq_one_letter_code
_entity_poly.pdbx_strand_id
1 'polypeptide(L)'
;MAGGGAMNNLFPGYKDKIWLKLPYHFRLYLIKSWNKNFEKNMFKAKIKNNRIKNLNYYILDKFKPNENFKNTHTDYKRQICRGTLEEGCDFYLPDKKSQDRLKNHFEPYTEDENEERKKYRYLNLKYYILFALGFTIVHNTIQSRPVAWCMDSEPPHTPHYPFWFKSMFHSHDIPSVRRGYEVYRQICATCHSMEQLQFRSLVNEVYPENRVKQIAASYDILDGPDETGEMFTRPGILTDSFPKPYPNEEAARYANGGASPPDLSSITTARHNGPDYIFSLLTCYRDPPEGVELRNGLYYNTYFEGGSISMPPPLQDDMIEYEDGTPCNVSQMAKDVVNFLCWAAEPAHDERKLTGLKLISGAFVAMVLMTVWQRFFWTIYATRRIDFGKIKYL
;
A
#
# COMPACT_ATOMS: atom_id res chain seq x y z
N MET A 1 -51.09 48.05 26.92
CA MET A 1 -50.51 49.41 26.80
C MET A 1 -49.19 49.33 26.03
N ALA A 2 -49.26 49.16 24.71
CA ALA A 2 -48.15 49.34 23.79
C ALA A 2 -48.28 50.75 23.22
N GLY A 3 -47.31 51.61 23.49
CA GLY A 3 -47.46 53.06 23.37
C GLY A 3 -46.65 53.71 24.48
N GLY A 4 -45.34 53.58 24.41
CA GLY A 4 -44.43 54.16 25.40
C GLY A 4 -42.98 54.15 24.93
N GLY A 5 -42.71 54.07 23.62
CA GLY A 5 -41.33 54.06 23.12
C GLY A 5 -40.59 55.36 23.46
N ALA A 6 -41.23 56.52 23.27
CA ALA A 6 -40.59 57.81 23.53
C ALA A 6 -40.43 58.11 25.04
N MET A 7 -41.48 57.92 25.85
CA MET A 7 -41.45 58.25 27.28
C MET A 7 -40.58 57.29 28.11
N ASN A 8 -40.48 56.01 27.73
CA ASN A 8 -39.64 55.05 28.45
C ASN A 8 -38.14 55.24 28.12
N ASN A 9 -37.82 55.83 26.97
CA ASN A 9 -36.46 56.24 26.62
C ASN A 9 -36.05 57.53 27.36
N LEU A 10 -36.96 58.50 27.51
CA LEU A 10 -36.71 59.74 28.26
C LEU A 10 -36.68 59.51 29.78
N PHE A 11 -37.51 58.61 30.29
CA PHE A 11 -37.55 58.24 31.70
C PHE A 11 -37.57 56.71 31.84
N PRO A 12 -36.38 56.08 31.94
CA PRO A 12 -36.28 54.64 32.13
C PRO A 12 -37.09 54.20 33.36
N GLY A 13 -38.01 53.26 33.14
CA GLY A 13 -38.86 52.68 34.18
C GLY A 13 -39.95 53.62 34.72
N TYR A 14 -40.34 54.67 33.99
CA TYR A 14 -41.38 55.59 34.48
C TYR A 14 -42.71 54.89 34.80
N LYS A 15 -43.06 53.84 34.03
CA LYS A 15 -44.25 53.03 34.28
C LYS A 15 -44.19 52.32 35.62
N ASP A 16 -43.04 51.74 35.97
CA ASP A 16 -42.84 51.06 37.25
C ASP A 16 -42.85 52.06 38.40
N LYS A 17 -42.26 53.25 38.20
CA LYS A 17 -42.32 54.36 39.17
C LYS A 17 -43.75 54.85 39.41
N ILE A 18 -44.56 55.01 38.35
CA ILE A 18 -45.99 55.36 38.46
C ILE A 18 -46.76 54.22 39.14
N TRP A 19 -46.48 52.97 38.76
CA TRP A 19 -47.11 51.80 39.34
C TRP A 19 -46.85 51.71 40.86
N LEU A 20 -45.62 51.94 41.29
CA LEU A 20 -45.25 51.94 42.72
C LEU A 20 -45.92 53.06 43.51
N LYS A 21 -46.17 54.22 42.88
CA LYS A 21 -46.89 55.35 43.49
C LYS A 21 -48.40 55.11 43.65
N LEU A 22 -48.99 54.13 42.96
CA LEU A 22 -50.41 53.81 43.11
C LEU A 22 -50.67 53.11 44.46
N PRO A 23 -51.77 53.48 45.16
CA PRO A 23 -52.19 52.81 46.39
C PRO A 23 -52.32 51.29 46.20
N TYR A 24 -51.92 50.51 47.21
CA TYR A 24 -51.88 49.05 47.16
C TYR A 24 -53.23 48.42 46.73
N HIS A 25 -54.34 48.88 47.30
CA HIS A 25 -55.67 48.38 46.98
C HIS A 25 -56.04 48.59 45.50
N PHE A 26 -55.60 49.71 44.91
CA PHE A 26 -55.87 50.01 43.51
C PHE A 26 -55.04 49.14 42.58
N ARG A 27 -53.77 48.87 42.91
CA ARG A 27 -52.94 47.90 42.18
C ARG A 27 -53.51 46.49 42.21
N LEU A 28 -53.94 46.01 43.39
CA LEU A 28 -54.58 44.70 43.52
C LEU A 28 -55.86 44.59 42.69
N TYR A 29 -56.69 45.65 42.69
CA TYR A 29 -57.90 45.69 41.88
C TYR A 29 -57.57 45.59 40.38
N LEU A 30 -56.58 46.35 39.89
CA LEU A 30 -56.15 46.29 38.50
C LEU A 30 -55.58 44.92 38.12
N ILE A 31 -54.74 44.31 38.95
CA ILE A 31 -54.20 42.96 38.72
C ILE A 31 -55.34 41.94 38.63
N LYS A 32 -56.28 41.94 39.59
CA LYS A 32 -57.42 41.01 39.59
C LYS A 32 -58.31 41.23 38.36
N SER A 33 -58.57 42.47 38.00
CA SER A 33 -59.36 42.82 36.81
C SER A 33 -58.68 42.34 35.53
N TRP A 34 -57.37 42.55 35.40
CA TRP A 34 -56.58 42.11 34.24
C TRP A 34 -56.48 40.58 34.17
N ASN A 35 -56.23 39.90 35.29
CA ASN A 35 -56.20 38.43 35.33
C ASN A 35 -57.55 37.82 34.98
N LYS A 36 -58.65 38.37 35.53
CA LYS A 36 -60.01 37.92 35.19
C LYS A 36 -60.33 38.15 33.72
N ASN A 37 -59.89 39.27 33.14
CA ASN A 37 -60.06 39.53 31.72
C ASN A 37 -59.19 38.59 30.85
N PHE A 38 -57.96 38.31 31.28
CA PHE A 38 -57.05 37.37 30.63
C PHE A 38 -57.62 35.95 30.64
N GLU A 39 -58.04 35.42 31.78
CA GLU A 39 -58.68 34.11 31.91
C GLU A 39 -59.95 34.03 31.08
N LYS A 40 -60.81 35.06 31.13
CA LYS A 40 -62.01 35.14 30.29
C LYS A 40 -61.68 35.06 28.80
N ASN A 41 -60.60 35.71 28.36
CA ASN A 41 -60.13 35.63 26.97
C ASN A 41 -59.49 34.26 26.65
N MET A 42 -58.81 33.62 27.60
CA MET A 42 -58.27 32.27 27.45
C MET A 42 -59.39 31.22 27.33
N PHE A 43 -60.45 31.32 28.15
CA PHE A 43 -61.63 30.46 28.03
C PHE A 43 -62.44 30.73 26.75
N LYS A 44 -62.51 31.98 26.28
CA LYS A 44 -63.01 32.28 24.92
C LYS A 44 -62.15 31.62 23.84
N ALA A 45 -60.83 31.54 24.03
CA ALA A 45 -59.98 30.78 23.12
C ALA A 45 -60.28 29.27 23.19
N LYS A 46 -60.78 28.72 24.30
CA LYS A 46 -61.29 27.34 24.41
C LYS A 46 -62.53 27.09 23.52
N ILE A 47 -63.27 28.13 23.11
CA ILE A 47 -64.32 28.07 22.07
C ILE A 47 -63.73 27.80 20.66
N LYS A 48 -62.40 27.61 20.51
CA LYS A 48 -61.81 26.90 19.36
C LYS A 48 -62.26 25.44 19.24
N ASN A 49 -62.99 24.88 20.21
CA ASN A 49 -63.64 23.57 20.06
C ASN A 49 -64.56 23.53 18.83
N ASN A 50 -65.24 24.64 18.50
CA ASN A 50 -66.04 24.71 17.28
C ASN A 50 -65.19 24.66 16.01
N ARG A 51 -63.95 25.20 16.03
CA ARG A 51 -63.04 25.06 14.88
C ARG A 51 -62.56 23.62 14.72
N ILE A 52 -62.29 22.90 15.80
CA ILE A 52 -61.91 21.47 15.75
C ILE A 52 -63.10 20.61 15.30
N LYS A 53 -64.30 20.86 15.83
CA LYS A 53 -65.54 20.20 15.39
C LYS A 53 -65.84 20.46 13.91
N ASN A 54 -65.68 21.71 13.46
CA ASN A 54 -65.86 22.07 12.05
C ASN A 54 -64.77 21.43 11.17
N LEU A 55 -63.51 21.38 11.63
CA LEU A 55 -62.44 20.69 10.92
C LEU A 55 -62.73 19.19 10.79
N ASN A 56 -63.21 18.55 11.87
CA ASN A 56 -63.61 17.15 11.84
C ASN A 56 -64.76 16.93 10.85
N TYR A 57 -65.88 17.65 11.02
CA TYR A 57 -67.09 17.44 10.24
C TYR A 57 -66.95 17.80 8.76
N TYR A 58 -66.33 18.96 8.45
CA TYR A 58 -66.27 19.43 7.07
C TYR A 58 -65.11 18.83 6.27
N ILE A 59 -64.02 18.42 6.93
CA ILE A 59 -62.80 17.95 6.27
C ILE A 59 -62.52 16.50 6.66
N LEU A 60 -62.20 16.21 7.92
CA LEU A 60 -61.63 14.91 8.29
C LEU A 60 -62.61 13.73 8.13
N ASP A 61 -63.91 13.93 8.36
CA ASP A 61 -64.92 12.89 8.17
C ASP A 61 -65.11 12.53 6.69
N LYS A 62 -64.96 13.51 5.79
CA LYS A 62 -64.99 13.28 4.33
C LYS A 62 -63.73 12.57 3.82
N PHE A 63 -62.60 12.83 4.46
CA PHE A 63 -61.31 12.20 4.16
C PHE A 63 -61.03 10.99 5.06
N LYS A 64 -62.01 10.52 5.84
CA LYS A 64 -61.82 9.35 6.71
C LYS A 64 -61.53 8.14 5.80
N PRO A 65 -60.39 7.44 5.99
CA PRO A 65 -60.04 6.32 5.13
C PRO A 65 -61.11 5.23 5.17
N ASN A 66 -61.36 4.62 4.01
CA ASN A 66 -62.24 3.46 3.90
C ASN A 66 -61.65 2.27 4.69
N GLU A 67 -62.49 1.58 5.47
CA GLU A 67 -62.07 0.43 6.28
C GLU A 67 -61.56 -0.75 5.45
N ASN A 68 -61.89 -0.82 4.15
CA ASN A 68 -61.40 -1.86 3.24
C ASN A 68 -59.87 -1.91 3.14
N PHE A 69 -59.19 -0.77 3.38
CA PHE A 69 -57.72 -0.66 3.32
C PHE A 69 -57.11 -0.38 4.71
N LYS A 70 -57.80 -0.75 5.79
CA LYS A 70 -57.23 -0.66 7.13
C LYS A 70 -56.03 -1.60 7.27
N ASN A 71 -55.16 -1.31 8.23
CA ASN A 71 -54.06 -2.21 8.57
C ASN A 71 -54.59 -3.63 8.83
N THR A 72 -53.99 -4.61 8.16
CA THR A 72 -54.39 -6.03 8.22
C THR A 72 -53.98 -6.72 9.52
N HIS A 73 -53.16 -6.06 10.34
CA HIS A 73 -52.63 -6.60 11.59
C HIS A 73 -53.19 -5.86 12.81
N THR A 74 -53.19 -6.55 13.95
CA THR A 74 -53.49 -5.98 15.27
C THR A 74 -52.17 -5.75 16.01
N ASP A 75 -52.12 -4.75 16.89
CA ASP A 75 -50.93 -4.50 17.72
C ASP A 75 -50.66 -5.67 18.68
N TYR A 76 -49.38 -5.96 18.91
CA TYR A 76 -48.95 -7.10 19.72
C TYR A 76 -49.48 -7.03 21.16
N LYS A 77 -49.57 -5.83 21.77
CA LYS A 77 -50.14 -5.66 23.12
C LYS A 77 -51.60 -6.10 23.17
N ARG A 78 -52.41 -5.71 22.18
CA ARG A 78 -53.80 -6.14 22.05
C ARG A 78 -53.93 -7.62 21.72
N GLN A 79 -52.99 -8.21 20.96
CA GLN A 79 -52.93 -9.66 20.73
C GLN A 79 -52.63 -10.44 22.02
N ILE A 80 -51.70 -9.95 22.86
CA ILE A 80 -51.40 -10.52 24.19
C ILE A 80 -52.65 -10.51 25.07
N CYS A 81 -53.34 -9.37 25.18
CA CYS A 81 -54.57 -9.27 25.97
C CYS A 81 -55.69 -10.18 25.44
N ARG A 82 -55.68 -10.52 24.15
CA ARG A 82 -56.63 -11.46 23.53
C ARG A 82 -56.20 -12.93 23.63
N GLY A 83 -54.96 -13.21 24.03
CA GLY A 83 -54.39 -14.55 24.00
C GLY A 83 -54.19 -15.11 22.60
N THR A 84 -53.99 -14.25 21.59
CA THR A 84 -53.82 -14.64 20.17
C THR A 84 -52.44 -14.30 19.62
N LEU A 85 -51.48 -13.92 20.48
CA LEU A 85 -50.12 -13.69 20.04
C LEU A 85 -49.40 -15.03 19.93
N GLU A 86 -48.88 -15.32 18.74
CA GLU A 86 -47.99 -16.44 18.48
C GLU A 86 -46.56 -15.88 18.31
N GLU A 87 -45.58 -16.47 19.00
CA GLU A 87 -44.17 -16.06 18.96
C GLU A 87 -43.30 -17.21 18.43
N GLY A 88 -42.26 -16.87 17.65
CA GLY A 88 -41.33 -17.84 17.05
C GLY A 88 -41.59 -18.12 15.56
N CYS A 89 -40.98 -19.20 15.04
CA CYS A 89 -41.08 -19.61 13.64
C CYS A 89 -40.55 -18.54 12.64
N ASP A 90 -39.33 -18.06 12.85
CA ASP A 90 -38.67 -17.07 11.97
C ASP A 90 -38.52 -17.55 10.51
N PHE A 91 -38.61 -18.86 10.30
CA PHE A 91 -38.73 -19.50 8.99
C PHE A 91 -40.06 -20.26 8.93
N TYR A 92 -40.66 -20.35 7.75
CA TYR A 92 -41.83 -21.19 7.51
C TYR A 92 -41.52 -22.28 6.50
N LEU A 93 -42.24 -23.40 6.59
CA LEU A 93 -42.14 -24.49 5.63
C LEU A 93 -43.31 -24.33 4.64
N PRO A 94 -43.04 -24.03 3.36
CA PRO A 94 -44.10 -23.69 2.40
C PRO A 94 -44.97 -24.90 2.06
N ASP A 95 -44.35 -26.07 1.92
CA ASP A 95 -45.02 -27.28 1.48
C ASP A 95 -45.46 -28.16 2.65
N LYS A 96 -46.65 -28.74 2.52
CA LYS A 96 -47.17 -29.71 3.50
C LYS A 96 -46.23 -30.89 3.69
N LYS A 97 -45.63 -31.40 2.60
CA LYS A 97 -44.62 -32.47 2.66
C LYS A 97 -43.45 -32.09 3.57
N SER A 98 -42.98 -30.84 3.49
CA SER A 98 -41.88 -30.32 4.31
C SER A 98 -42.30 -30.15 5.78
N GLN A 99 -43.52 -29.68 6.04
CA GLN A 99 -44.09 -29.55 7.38
C GLN A 99 -44.21 -30.91 8.10
N ASP A 100 -44.66 -31.94 7.38
CA ASP A 100 -44.95 -33.27 7.94
C ASP A 100 -43.70 -34.17 8.09
N ARG A 101 -42.51 -33.74 7.65
CA ARG A 101 -41.28 -34.60 7.66
C ARG A 101 -40.92 -35.12 9.03
N LEU A 102 -41.04 -34.29 10.07
CA LEU A 102 -40.71 -34.68 11.45
C LEU A 102 -41.80 -35.57 12.07
N LYS A 103 -43.03 -35.49 11.54
CA LYS A 103 -44.16 -36.31 11.96
C LYS A 103 -44.14 -37.69 11.30
N ASN A 104 -43.66 -37.78 10.06
CA ASN A 104 -43.43 -39.06 9.40
C ASN A 104 -42.09 -39.67 9.83
N HIS A 105 -42.11 -40.45 10.91
CA HIS A 105 -40.90 -41.08 11.44
C HIS A 105 -40.32 -42.20 10.56
N PHE A 106 -41.08 -42.74 9.62
CA PHE A 106 -40.65 -43.86 8.79
C PHE A 106 -40.01 -43.39 7.49
N GLU A 107 -40.61 -42.40 6.83
CA GLU A 107 -40.11 -41.87 5.57
C GLU A 107 -40.17 -40.33 5.53
N PRO A 108 -39.24 -39.64 6.23
CA PRO A 108 -39.16 -38.18 6.20
C PRO A 108 -38.84 -37.60 4.81
N TYR A 109 -38.24 -38.42 3.94
CA TYR A 109 -37.88 -38.09 2.56
C TYR A 109 -38.17 -39.28 1.68
N THR A 110 -38.74 -39.03 0.50
CA THR A 110 -39.00 -40.09 -0.49
C THR A 110 -37.69 -40.65 -1.03
N GLU A 111 -37.70 -41.87 -1.59
CA GLU A 111 -36.50 -42.48 -2.17
C GLU A 111 -35.82 -41.56 -3.21
N ASP A 112 -36.60 -40.95 -4.10
CA ASP A 112 -36.10 -39.98 -5.10
C ASP A 112 -35.41 -38.77 -4.46
N GLU A 113 -36.00 -38.21 -3.39
CA GLU A 113 -35.41 -37.07 -2.67
C GLU A 113 -34.11 -37.48 -1.98
N ASN A 114 -34.03 -38.71 -1.48
CA ASN A 114 -32.81 -39.23 -0.88
C ASN A 114 -31.71 -39.43 -1.94
N GLU A 115 -32.05 -39.89 -3.15
CA GLU A 115 -31.10 -39.97 -4.27
C GLU A 115 -30.59 -38.58 -4.70
N GLU A 116 -31.45 -37.57 -4.72
CA GLU A 116 -31.00 -36.19 -4.99
C GLU A 116 -30.11 -35.64 -3.87
N ARG A 117 -30.49 -35.83 -2.61
CA ARG A 117 -29.69 -35.36 -1.46
C ARG A 117 -28.32 -36.03 -1.39
N LYS A 118 -28.20 -37.29 -1.82
CA LYS A 118 -26.91 -37.99 -1.92
C LYS A 118 -25.91 -37.26 -2.84
N LYS A 119 -26.37 -36.53 -3.86
CA LYS A 119 -25.51 -35.75 -4.78
C LYS A 119 -24.83 -34.55 -4.10
N TYR A 120 -25.40 -34.04 -3.00
CA TYR A 120 -24.95 -32.82 -2.32
C TYR A 120 -24.35 -33.07 -0.93
N ARG A 121 -23.72 -34.23 -0.72
CA ARG A 121 -23.05 -34.58 0.55
C ARG A 121 -21.84 -33.70 0.85
N TYR A 122 -21.16 -33.21 -0.18
CA TYR A 122 -19.97 -32.36 -0.07
C TYR A 122 -20.12 -31.13 -0.97
N LEU A 123 -19.51 -30.02 -0.56
CA LEU A 123 -19.39 -28.83 -1.40
C LEU A 123 -18.49 -29.16 -2.60
N ASN A 124 -18.92 -28.80 -3.80
CA ASN A 124 -18.18 -29.08 -5.02
C ASN A 124 -17.19 -27.93 -5.31
N LEU A 125 -15.96 -28.11 -4.82
CA LEU A 125 -14.89 -27.11 -4.99
C LEU A 125 -14.55 -26.83 -6.46
N LYS A 126 -14.72 -27.83 -7.36
CA LYS A 126 -14.49 -27.66 -8.80
C LYS A 126 -15.45 -26.63 -9.39
N TYR A 127 -16.75 -26.72 -9.08
CA TYR A 127 -17.72 -25.73 -9.57
C TYR A 127 -17.48 -24.35 -8.98
N TYR A 128 -17.11 -24.27 -7.70
CA TYR A 128 -16.76 -23.00 -7.07
C TYR A 128 -15.58 -22.33 -7.78
N ILE A 129 -14.48 -23.04 -8.00
CA ILE A 129 -13.28 -22.51 -8.66
C ILE A 129 -13.61 -22.08 -10.10
N LEU A 130 -14.31 -22.92 -10.86
CA LEU A 130 -14.69 -22.59 -12.24
C LEU A 130 -15.56 -21.33 -12.30
N PHE A 131 -16.53 -21.20 -11.41
CA PHE A 131 -17.40 -20.02 -11.36
C PHE A 131 -16.63 -18.77 -10.91
N ALA A 132 -15.82 -18.87 -9.85
CA ALA A 132 -15.03 -17.76 -9.34
C ALA A 132 -14.03 -17.24 -10.38
N LEU A 133 -13.36 -18.14 -11.10
CA LEU A 133 -12.39 -17.79 -12.14
C LEU A 133 -13.09 -17.17 -13.35
N GLY A 134 -14.20 -17.74 -13.80
CA GLY A 134 -15.02 -17.16 -14.87
C GLY A 134 -15.54 -15.77 -14.51
N PHE A 135 -16.08 -15.60 -13.31
CA PHE A 135 -16.54 -14.30 -12.82
C PHE A 135 -15.40 -13.29 -12.71
N THR A 136 -14.22 -13.70 -12.23
CA THR A 136 -13.05 -12.81 -12.12
C THR A 136 -12.57 -12.33 -13.49
N ILE A 137 -12.55 -13.20 -14.50
CA ILE A 137 -12.19 -12.82 -15.87
C ILE A 137 -13.21 -11.81 -16.43
N VAL A 138 -14.51 -12.09 -16.30
CA VAL A 138 -15.56 -11.20 -16.78
C VAL A 138 -15.53 -9.85 -16.04
N HIS A 139 -15.35 -9.87 -14.72
CA HIS A 139 -15.24 -8.67 -13.91
C HIS A 139 -14.04 -7.81 -14.33
N ASN A 140 -12.87 -8.41 -14.48
CA ASN A 140 -11.64 -7.68 -14.83
C ASN A 140 -11.66 -7.12 -16.25
N THR A 141 -12.32 -7.83 -17.19
CA THR A 141 -12.49 -7.33 -18.56
C THR A 141 -13.46 -6.16 -18.64
N ILE A 142 -14.53 -6.15 -17.82
CA ILE A 142 -15.49 -5.05 -17.77
C ILE A 142 -14.93 -3.84 -16.99
N GLN A 143 -14.08 -4.08 -15.99
CA GLN A 143 -13.49 -3.02 -15.15
C GLN A 143 -12.13 -2.49 -15.66
N SER A 144 -11.91 -2.47 -16.97
CA SER A 144 -10.69 -1.85 -17.52
C SER A 144 -10.65 -0.36 -17.18
N ARG A 145 -9.54 0.10 -16.58
CA ARG A 145 -9.28 1.52 -16.34
C ARG A 145 -8.26 2.04 -17.37
N PRO A 146 -8.39 3.30 -17.83
CA PRO A 146 -7.38 3.88 -18.71
C PRO A 146 -6.05 4.00 -17.94
N VAL A 147 -4.98 3.57 -18.58
CA VAL A 147 -3.60 3.76 -18.12
C VAL A 147 -2.98 4.79 -19.04
N ALA A 148 -2.31 5.80 -18.49
CA ALA A 148 -1.59 6.78 -19.30
C ALA A 148 -0.50 6.05 -20.09
N TRP A 149 -0.46 6.30 -21.40
CA TRP A 149 0.61 5.85 -22.29
C TRP A 149 1.37 7.10 -22.74
N CYS A 150 2.58 7.29 -22.25
CA CYS A 150 3.45 8.36 -22.73
C CYS A 150 4.27 7.81 -23.90
N MET A 151 4.09 8.40 -25.08
CA MET A 151 5.00 8.22 -26.22
C MET A 151 6.14 9.24 -26.14
N ASP A 152 6.70 9.45 -24.94
CA ASP A 152 8.08 9.89 -24.92
C ASP A 152 8.87 8.78 -25.62
N SER A 153 9.92 9.12 -26.36
CA SER A 153 10.86 8.13 -26.89
C SER A 153 11.58 7.48 -25.71
N GLU A 154 10.84 6.68 -24.94
CA GLU A 154 11.35 5.90 -23.84
C GLU A 154 12.43 5.02 -24.45
N PRO A 155 13.64 5.02 -23.87
CA PRO A 155 14.66 4.09 -24.31
C PRO A 155 14.07 2.68 -24.27
N PRO A 156 14.37 1.83 -25.27
CA PRO A 156 13.85 0.48 -25.28
C PRO A 156 14.16 -0.19 -23.95
N HIS A 157 13.21 -0.98 -23.43
CA HIS A 157 13.43 -1.73 -22.21
C HIS A 157 14.67 -2.60 -22.35
N THR A 158 15.52 -2.56 -21.34
CA THR A 158 16.77 -3.33 -21.30
C THR A 158 16.44 -4.82 -21.27
N PRO A 159 17.10 -5.65 -22.09
CA PRO A 159 16.95 -7.09 -22.00
C PRO A 159 17.31 -7.61 -20.61
N HIS A 160 16.67 -8.68 -20.17
CA HIS A 160 17.02 -9.30 -18.90
C HIS A 160 18.25 -10.20 -19.06
N TYR A 161 19.43 -9.68 -18.72
CA TYR A 161 20.67 -10.46 -18.82
C TYR A 161 20.77 -11.47 -17.66
N PRO A 162 21.20 -12.71 -17.93
CA PRO A 162 21.28 -13.77 -16.92
C PRO A 162 22.57 -13.64 -16.07
N PHE A 163 22.73 -12.53 -15.35
CA PHE A 163 23.82 -12.37 -14.40
C PHE A 163 23.80 -13.46 -13.33
N TRP A 164 24.98 -13.99 -12.99
CA TRP A 164 25.11 -15.10 -12.03
C TRP A 164 24.43 -14.80 -10.70
N PHE A 165 24.70 -13.62 -10.14
CA PHE A 165 24.18 -13.17 -8.85
C PHE A 165 22.66 -12.91 -8.84
N LYS A 166 21.94 -12.95 -9.96
CA LYS A 166 20.48 -12.70 -9.94
C LYS A 166 19.67 -13.85 -9.37
N SER A 167 20.16 -15.08 -9.48
CA SER A 167 19.46 -16.25 -8.93
C SER A 167 19.39 -16.18 -7.41
N MET A 168 18.28 -16.62 -6.81
CA MET A 168 18.09 -16.66 -5.35
C MET A 168 19.15 -17.50 -4.62
N PHE A 169 19.75 -18.47 -5.31
CA PHE A 169 20.73 -19.42 -4.75
C PHE A 169 22.17 -19.11 -5.14
N HIS A 170 22.43 -18.03 -5.87
CA HIS A 170 23.78 -17.66 -6.29
C HIS A 170 24.27 -16.43 -5.53
N SER A 171 25.53 -16.53 -5.07
CA SER A 171 26.35 -15.43 -4.58
C SER A 171 26.90 -14.58 -5.72
N HIS A 172 27.68 -13.55 -5.40
CA HIS A 172 28.53 -12.91 -6.39
C HIS A 172 29.58 -13.86 -6.96
N ASP A 173 29.93 -13.65 -8.24
CA ASP A 173 31.06 -14.29 -8.90
C ASP A 173 32.33 -13.49 -8.59
N ILE A 174 33.00 -13.83 -7.49
CA ILE A 174 34.16 -13.07 -6.98
C ILE A 174 35.28 -12.90 -8.02
N PRO A 175 35.66 -13.91 -8.83
CA PRO A 175 36.57 -13.71 -9.95
C PRO A 175 36.14 -12.61 -10.93
N SER A 176 34.84 -12.53 -11.25
CA SER A 176 34.32 -11.47 -12.12
C SER A 176 34.27 -10.11 -11.41
N VAL A 177 33.95 -10.06 -10.11
CA VAL A 177 34.04 -8.84 -9.29
C VAL A 177 35.48 -8.31 -9.25
N ARG A 178 36.47 -9.20 -9.13
CA ARG A 178 37.89 -8.86 -9.16
C ARG A 178 38.29 -8.18 -10.47
N ARG A 179 37.96 -8.81 -11.60
CA ARG A 179 38.16 -8.25 -12.94
C ARG A 179 37.40 -6.93 -13.12
N GLY A 180 36.19 -6.83 -12.56
CA GLY A 180 35.40 -5.60 -12.59
C GLY A 180 36.04 -4.44 -11.82
N TYR A 181 36.69 -4.72 -10.70
CA TYR A 181 37.48 -3.72 -9.99
C TYR A 181 38.69 -3.26 -10.80
N GLU A 182 39.35 -4.15 -11.55
CA GLU A 182 40.42 -3.78 -12.47
C GLU A 182 39.92 -2.83 -13.56
N VAL A 183 38.77 -3.13 -14.18
CA VAL A 183 38.11 -2.24 -15.15
C VAL A 183 37.77 -0.89 -14.52
N TYR A 184 37.15 -0.89 -13.33
CA TYR A 184 36.81 0.35 -12.62
C TYR A 184 38.07 1.19 -12.37
N ARG A 185 39.11 0.59 -11.79
CA ARG A 185 40.35 1.28 -11.42
C ARG A 185 41.09 1.86 -12.62
N GLN A 186 41.17 1.12 -13.73
CA GLN A 186 41.95 1.53 -14.90
C GLN A 186 41.20 2.47 -15.84
N ILE A 187 39.86 2.34 -15.92
CA ILE A 187 39.04 3.08 -16.88
C ILE A 187 38.16 4.11 -16.14
N CYS A 188 37.27 3.64 -15.27
CA CYS A 188 36.19 4.46 -14.72
C CYS A 188 36.65 5.45 -13.64
N ALA A 189 37.62 5.08 -12.80
CA ALA A 189 38.10 5.86 -11.66
C ALA A 189 38.76 7.19 -12.05
N THR A 190 39.06 7.37 -13.34
CA THR A 190 39.56 8.64 -13.89
C THR A 190 38.52 9.74 -13.90
N CYS A 191 37.23 9.39 -13.99
CA CYS A 191 36.13 10.35 -14.11
C CYS A 191 35.01 10.12 -13.08
N HIS A 192 34.85 8.89 -12.59
CA HIS A 192 33.82 8.51 -11.64
C HIS A 192 34.38 8.33 -10.24
N SER A 193 33.71 8.94 -9.26
CA SER A 193 33.95 8.66 -7.85
C SER A 193 33.24 7.38 -7.40
N MET A 194 33.70 6.85 -6.26
CA MET A 194 33.02 5.79 -5.53
C MET A 194 33.25 6.00 -4.03
N GLU A 195 32.58 7.03 -3.50
CA GLU A 195 32.88 7.59 -2.18
C GLU A 195 32.48 6.69 -1.01
N GLN A 196 31.52 5.78 -1.21
CA GLN A 196 31.03 4.94 -0.13
C GLN A 196 31.89 3.69 0.13
N LEU A 197 32.88 3.41 -0.73
CA LEU A 197 33.80 2.29 -0.56
C LEU A 197 35.17 2.75 -0.04
N GLN A 198 35.71 1.96 0.88
CA GLN A 198 37.09 2.05 1.34
C GLN A 198 37.88 0.83 0.88
N PHE A 199 39.21 0.94 0.83
CA PHE A 199 40.06 -0.18 0.44
C PHE A 199 39.83 -1.43 1.30
N ARG A 200 39.58 -1.27 2.62
CA ARG A 200 39.26 -2.36 3.54
C ARG A 200 38.06 -3.19 3.11
N SER A 201 37.11 -2.64 2.35
CA SER A 201 35.93 -3.36 1.88
C SER A 201 36.28 -4.47 0.87
N LEU A 202 37.44 -4.36 0.21
CA LEU A 202 37.93 -5.38 -0.72
C LEU A 202 38.65 -6.54 -0.02
N VAL A 203 39.04 -6.37 1.24
CA VAL A 203 39.89 -7.31 1.98
C VAL A 203 39.13 -8.59 2.27
N ASN A 204 39.69 -9.72 1.84
CA ASN A 204 39.13 -11.07 1.98
C ASN A 204 37.78 -11.32 1.28
N GLU A 205 37.18 -10.29 0.68
CA GLU A 205 36.02 -10.40 -0.20
C GLU A 205 36.46 -10.51 -1.67
N VAL A 206 37.26 -9.55 -2.15
CA VAL A 206 37.71 -9.47 -3.56
C VAL A 206 39.19 -9.82 -3.69
N TYR A 207 40.03 -9.33 -2.78
CA TYR A 207 41.47 -9.56 -2.78
C TYR A 207 42.01 -9.91 -1.39
N PRO A 208 43.12 -10.66 -1.30
CA PRO A 208 43.83 -10.84 -0.03
C PRO A 208 44.32 -9.50 0.53
N GLU A 209 44.36 -9.37 1.86
CA GLU A 209 44.76 -8.14 2.56
C GLU A 209 46.07 -7.52 2.03
N ASN A 210 47.10 -8.35 1.83
CA ASN A 210 48.40 -7.88 1.33
C ASN A 210 48.31 -7.25 -0.07
N ARG A 211 47.45 -7.79 -0.94
CA ARG A 211 47.25 -7.24 -2.29
C ARG A 211 46.50 -5.91 -2.21
N VAL A 212 45.49 -5.80 -1.35
CA VAL A 212 44.77 -4.53 -1.13
C VAL A 212 45.70 -3.46 -0.55
N LYS A 213 46.60 -3.81 0.38
CA LYS A 213 47.63 -2.87 0.88
C LYS A 213 48.54 -2.35 -0.23
N GLN A 214 48.98 -3.23 -1.13
CA GLN A 214 49.78 -2.81 -2.30
C GLN A 214 49.00 -1.87 -3.22
N ILE A 215 47.71 -2.15 -3.45
CA ILE A 215 46.84 -1.31 -4.27
C ILE A 215 46.60 0.05 -3.61
N ALA A 216 46.30 0.08 -2.31
CA ALA A 216 46.09 1.32 -1.56
C ALA A 216 47.36 2.19 -1.56
N ALA A 217 48.53 1.57 -1.33
CA ALA A 217 49.81 2.25 -1.32
C ALA A 217 50.25 2.82 -2.69
N SER A 218 49.60 2.42 -3.79
CA SER A 218 49.85 2.97 -5.12
C SER A 218 49.23 4.36 -5.34
N TYR A 219 48.36 4.81 -4.44
CA TYR A 219 47.74 6.12 -4.49
C TYR A 219 48.36 7.07 -3.46
N ASP A 220 48.61 8.29 -3.89
CA ASP A 220 48.99 9.39 -3.01
C ASP A 220 47.74 10.04 -2.44
N ILE A 221 47.56 9.96 -1.12
CA ILE A 221 46.43 10.51 -0.39
C ILE A 221 46.89 11.74 0.40
N LEU A 222 46.15 12.83 0.29
CA LEU A 222 46.36 14.02 1.11
C LEU A 222 45.87 13.75 2.54
N ASP A 223 46.74 13.99 3.53
CA ASP A 223 46.49 13.83 4.96
C ASP A 223 47.04 15.05 5.73
N GLY A 224 46.75 15.13 7.03
CA GLY A 224 47.23 16.20 7.90
C GLY A 224 46.12 16.97 8.60
N PRO A 225 46.45 18.12 9.22
CA PRO A 225 47.74 18.80 9.19
C PRO A 225 48.84 18.13 10.03
N ASP A 226 50.10 18.38 9.70
CA ASP A 226 51.27 18.00 10.49
C ASP A 226 51.51 18.94 11.70
N GLU A 227 52.61 18.75 12.43
CA GLU A 227 52.97 19.58 13.59
C GLU A 227 53.16 21.08 13.25
N THR A 228 53.37 21.42 11.97
CA THR A 228 53.51 22.79 11.49
C THR A 228 52.21 23.39 10.96
N GLY A 229 51.14 22.60 10.89
CA GLY A 229 49.84 23.03 10.35
C GLY A 229 49.68 22.81 8.84
N GLU A 230 50.64 22.16 8.18
CA GLU A 230 50.61 21.92 6.73
C GLU A 230 50.03 20.54 6.38
N MET A 231 49.27 20.46 5.28
CA MET A 231 48.79 19.18 4.75
C MET A 231 49.93 18.49 3.99
N PHE A 232 50.05 17.16 4.12
CA PHE A 232 51.08 16.37 3.46
C PHE A 232 50.48 15.20 2.67
N THR A 233 51.22 14.65 1.72
CA THR A 233 50.79 13.46 0.97
C THR A 233 51.44 12.20 1.53
N ARG A 234 50.67 11.13 1.66
CA ARG A 234 51.15 9.80 2.08
C ARG A 234 50.61 8.70 1.17
N PRO A 235 51.28 7.53 1.10
CA PRO A 235 50.68 6.37 0.48
C PRO A 235 49.36 6.00 1.17
N GLY A 236 48.39 5.55 0.37
CA GLY A 236 47.09 5.11 0.86
C GLY A 236 47.17 3.88 1.77
N ILE A 237 46.27 3.82 2.75
CA ILE A 237 46.10 2.72 3.70
C ILE A 237 44.70 2.10 3.55
N LEU A 238 44.47 0.95 4.19
CA LEU A 238 43.21 0.21 4.04
C LEU A 238 41.97 1.00 4.48
N THR A 239 42.10 1.93 5.42
CA THR A 239 40.98 2.74 5.92
C THR A 239 40.60 3.89 5.00
N ASP A 240 41.45 4.23 4.03
CA ASP A 240 41.17 5.32 3.09
C ASP A 240 40.05 4.94 2.12
N SER A 241 39.29 5.95 1.71
CA SER A 241 38.30 5.84 0.65
C SER A 241 38.99 5.76 -0.71
N PHE A 242 38.29 5.31 -1.74
CA PHE A 242 38.84 5.40 -3.09
C PHE A 242 39.10 6.87 -3.47
N PRO A 243 40.24 7.18 -4.11
CA PRO A 243 40.57 8.55 -4.50
C PRO A 243 39.49 9.15 -5.39
N LYS A 244 39.15 10.42 -5.13
CA LYS A 244 38.19 11.15 -5.97
C LYS A 244 38.89 11.65 -7.24
N PRO A 245 38.28 11.50 -8.43
CA PRO A 245 38.86 12.01 -9.68
C PRO A 245 38.89 13.54 -9.74
N TYR A 246 37.95 14.19 -9.04
CA TYR A 246 37.82 15.64 -9.00
C TYR A 246 37.67 16.13 -7.55
N PRO A 247 38.16 17.33 -7.22
CA PRO A 247 38.06 17.89 -5.87
C PRO A 247 36.63 18.33 -5.52
N ASN A 248 35.83 18.72 -6.52
CA ASN A 248 34.44 19.14 -6.35
C ASN A 248 33.65 18.97 -7.66
N GLU A 249 32.33 19.13 -7.57
CA GLU A 249 31.41 18.95 -8.71
C GLU A 249 31.66 19.95 -9.84
N GLU A 250 31.98 21.20 -9.54
CA GLU A 250 32.24 22.24 -10.55
C GLU A 250 33.49 21.92 -11.38
N ALA A 251 34.55 21.40 -10.74
CA ALA A 251 35.74 20.91 -11.43
C ALA A 251 35.41 19.71 -12.35
N ALA A 252 34.54 18.80 -11.89
CA ALA A 252 34.07 17.68 -12.69
C ALA A 252 33.27 18.14 -13.92
N ARG A 253 32.35 19.10 -13.75
CA ARG A 253 31.58 19.70 -14.84
C ARG A 253 32.48 20.42 -15.83
N TYR A 254 33.44 21.20 -15.35
CA TYR A 254 34.37 21.93 -16.20
C TYR A 254 35.20 20.96 -17.07
N ALA A 255 35.69 19.86 -16.49
CA ALA A 255 36.47 18.86 -17.21
C ALA A 255 35.65 18.05 -18.24
N ASN A 256 34.33 17.93 -18.05
CA ASN A 256 33.45 17.07 -18.85
C ASN A 256 32.36 17.83 -19.62
N GLY A 257 32.66 19.06 -20.08
CA GLY A 257 31.77 19.80 -20.98
C GLY A 257 30.43 20.22 -20.35
N GLY A 258 30.40 20.44 -19.04
CA GLY A 258 29.24 20.85 -18.24
C GLY A 258 28.49 19.70 -17.54
N ALA A 259 28.77 18.45 -17.91
CA ALA A 259 28.19 17.27 -17.26
C ALA A 259 29.03 16.83 -16.06
N SER A 260 28.38 16.46 -14.95
CA SER A 260 29.08 15.88 -13.79
C SER A 260 28.91 14.36 -13.81
N PRO A 261 30.00 13.57 -13.91
CA PRO A 261 29.91 12.12 -13.81
C PRO A 261 29.31 11.70 -12.45
N PRO A 262 28.28 10.83 -12.43
CA PRO A 262 27.69 10.39 -11.17
C PRO A 262 28.65 9.49 -10.39
N ASP A 263 28.53 9.53 -9.06
CA ASP A 263 29.18 8.57 -8.17
C ASP A 263 28.65 7.15 -8.43
N LEU A 264 29.56 6.18 -8.48
CA LEU A 264 29.24 4.80 -8.85
C LEU A 264 28.99 3.87 -7.66
N SER A 265 29.08 4.33 -6.41
CA SER A 265 28.91 3.48 -5.23
C SER A 265 27.56 2.76 -5.18
N SER A 266 26.48 3.39 -5.65
CA SER A 266 25.13 2.80 -5.64
C SER A 266 24.43 2.89 -7.00
N ILE A 267 25.18 3.02 -8.09
CA ILE A 267 24.58 3.31 -9.40
C ILE A 267 23.64 2.20 -9.90
N THR A 268 23.91 0.95 -9.54
CA THR A 268 23.12 -0.22 -9.92
C THR A 268 21.78 -0.29 -9.18
N THR A 269 21.63 0.36 -8.03
CA THR A 269 20.35 0.48 -7.31
C THR A 269 19.67 1.83 -7.56
N ALA A 270 20.43 2.85 -7.98
CA ALA A 270 19.95 4.19 -8.30
C ALA A 270 19.39 4.35 -9.73
N ARG A 271 19.34 3.28 -10.53
CA ARG A 271 18.78 3.28 -11.89
C ARG A 271 17.75 2.19 -12.05
N HIS A 272 16.70 2.48 -12.82
CA HIS A 272 15.73 1.47 -13.22
C HIS A 272 16.42 0.34 -14.01
N ASN A 273 15.94 -0.89 -13.84
CA ASN A 273 16.53 -2.11 -14.39
C ASN A 273 17.97 -2.45 -13.93
N GLY A 274 18.55 -1.61 -13.07
CA GLY A 274 19.80 -1.83 -12.35
C GLY A 274 20.96 -2.35 -13.22
N PRO A 275 21.51 -3.55 -12.94
CA PRO A 275 22.67 -4.06 -13.68
C PRO A 275 22.41 -4.26 -15.18
N ASP A 276 21.17 -4.58 -15.58
CA ASP A 276 20.82 -4.74 -16.99
C ASP A 276 20.92 -3.42 -17.75
N TYR A 277 20.52 -2.32 -17.10
CA TYR A 277 20.66 -0.98 -17.65
C TYR A 277 22.12 -0.58 -17.82
N ILE A 278 22.95 -0.77 -16.79
CA ILE A 278 24.36 -0.39 -16.88
C ILE A 278 25.08 -1.22 -17.95
N PHE A 279 24.80 -2.52 -18.05
CA PHE A 279 25.38 -3.36 -19.10
C PHE A 279 24.97 -2.91 -20.50
N SER A 280 23.68 -2.63 -20.70
CA SER A 280 23.16 -2.13 -21.99
C SER A 280 23.74 -0.76 -22.33
N LEU A 281 23.85 0.13 -21.34
CA LEU A 281 24.43 1.45 -21.48
C LEU A 281 25.90 1.37 -21.95
N LEU A 282 26.70 0.49 -21.36
CA LEU A 282 28.11 0.36 -21.70
C LEU A 282 28.35 -0.29 -23.07
N THR A 283 27.44 -1.14 -23.54
CA THR A 283 27.65 -1.96 -24.75
C THR A 283 26.92 -1.45 -25.99
N CYS A 284 25.94 -0.55 -25.86
CA CYS A 284 25.04 -0.15 -26.97
C CYS A 284 25.19 1.33 -27.39
N TYR A 285 26.44 1.82 -27.38
CA TYR A 285 26.82 3.01 -28.15
C TYR A 285 26.77 2.70 -29.64
N ARG A 286 26.16 3.59 -30.43
CA ARG A 286 26.07 3.46 -31.89
C ARG A 286 25.94 4.83 -32.54
N ASP A 287 26.08 4.87 -33.86
CA ASP A 287 25.80 6.08 -34.63
C ASP A 287 24.32 6.47 -34.49
N PRO A 288 24.02 7.78 -34.44
CA PRO A 288 22.64 8.26 -34.34
C PRO A 288 21.84 7.81 -35.57
N PRO A 289 20.59 7.33 -35.39
CA PRO A 289 19.74 6.97 -36.51
C PRO A 289 19.38 8.22 -37.34
N GLU A 290 18.99 8.01 -38.60
CA GLU A 290 18.58 9.09 -39.48
C GLU A 290 17.53 10.00 -38.84
N GLY A 291 17.77 11.32 -38.87
CA GLY A 291 16.90 12.34 -38.27
C GLY A 291 17.23 12.74 -36.84
N VAL A 292 18.20 12.10 -36.17
CA VAL A 292 18.69 12.49 -34.85
C VAL A 292 19.99 13.28 -34.98
N GLU A 293 19.93 14.59 -34.77
CA GLU A 293 21.12 15.45 -34.69
C GLU A 293 21.58 15.62 -33.24
N LEU A 294 22.82 15.24 -32.95
CA LEU A 294 23.44 15.43 -31.64
C LEU A 294 24.13 16.79 -31.55
N ARG A 295 24.10 17.41 -30.38
CA ARG A 295 24.95 18.57 -30.09
C ARG A 295 26.40 18.13 -29.96
N ASN A 296 27.32 19.03 -30.28
CA ASN A 296 28.76 18.79 -30.11
C ASN A 296 29.08 18.37 -28.66
N GLY A 297 29.86 17.30 -28.51
CA GLY A 297 30.22 16.71 -27.22
C GLY A 297 29.22 15.72 -26.65
N LEU A 298 28.11 15.43 -27.34
CA LEU A 298 27.19 14.36 -26.99
C LEU A 298 27.39 13.14 -27.91
N TYR A 299 27.14 11.97 -27.34
CA TYR A 299 27.22 10.68 -28.00
C TYR A 299 25.84 10.04 -28.00
N TYR A 300 25.54 9.23 -29.02
CA TYR A 300 24.28 8.53 -29.07
C TYR A 300 24.38 7.17 -28.38
N ASN A 301 23.45 6.92 -27.46
CA ASN A 301 23.30 5.65 -26.78
C ASN A 301 21.84 5.23 -26.82
N THR A 302 21.60 3.98 -27.21
CA THR A 302 20.23 3.48 -27.41
C THR A 302 19.42 3.45 -26.12
N TYR A 303 20.06 3.18 -24.98
CA TYR A 303 19.38 2.94 -23.70
C TYR A 303 19.39 4.16 -22.77
N PHE A 304 20.16 5.19 -23.08
CA PHE A 304 20.15 6.43 -22.32
C PHE A 304 18.84 7.20 -22.59
N GLU A 305 18.25 7.77 -21.54
CA GLU A 305 17.02 8.56 -21.66
C GLU A 305 17.25 9.75 -22.60
N GLY A 306 16.41 9.88 -23.63
CA GLY A 306 16.57 10.89 -24.68
C GLY A 306 17.65 10.59 -25.73
N GLY A 307 18.37 9.47 -25.62
CA GLY A 307 19.33 8.98 -26.62
C GLY A 307 20.67 9.72 -26.68
N SER A 308 20.76 10.94 -26.16
CA SER A 308 21.98 11.76 -26.17
C SER A 308 22.67 11.77 -24.80
N ILE A 309 23.86 11.19 -24.68
CA ILE A 309 24.65 11.13 -23.44
C ILE A 309 25.96 11.91 -23.57
N SER A 310 26.40 12.59 -22.51
CA SER A 310 27.67 13.32 -22.47
C SER A 310 28.90 12.43 -22.22
N MET A 311 28.69 11.14 -21.99
CA MET A 311 29.76 10.17 -21.74
C MET A 311 30.23 9.57 -23.08
N PRO A 312 31.53 9.66 -23.42
CA PRO A 312 32.08 8.94 -24.56
C PRO A 312 32.00 7.42 -24.33
N PRO A 313 32.01 6.59 -25.40
CA PRO A 313 32.05 5.14 -25.26
C PRO A 313 33.29 4.74 -24.42
N PRO A 314 33.11 4.23 -23.19
CA PRO A 314 34.21 4.13 -22.24
C PRO A 314 35.04 2.84 -22.39
N LEU A 315 34.55 1.86 -23.17
CA LEU A 315 35.17 0.55 -23.33
C LEU A 315 35.50 0.31 -24.80
N GLN A 316 36.67 -0.27 -25.05
CA GLN A 316 37.13 -0.73 -26.37
C GLN A 316 37.76 -2.12 -26.22
N ASP A 317 37.71 -2.95 -27.28
CA ASP A 317 38.29 -4.29 -27.21
C ASP A 317 39.80 -4.22 -26.91
N ASP A 318 40.27 -5.10 -26.02
CA ASP A 318 41.66 -5.23 -25.58
C ASP A 318 42.27 -3.96 -24.95
N MET A 319 41.43 -3.09 -24.35
CA MET A 319 41.87 -1.85 -23.70
C MET A 319 42.69 -2.08 -22.41
N ILE A 320 42.48 -3.21 -21.73
CA ILE A 320 43.25 -3.63 -20.56
C ILE A 320 43.59 -5.12 -20.66
N GLU A 321 44.60 -5.56 -19.92
CA GLU A 321 44.91 -6.99 -19.77
C GLU A 321 44.48 -7.47 -18.38
N TYR A 322 43.65 -8.51 -18.32
CA TYR A 322 43.26 -9.12 -17.05
C TYR A 322 44.39 -9.94 -16.44
N GLU A 323 44.54 -9.88 -15.12
CA GLU A 323 45.57 -10.64 -14.39
C GLU A 323 45.46 -12.18 -14.59
N ASP A 324 44.26 -12.68 -14.90
CA ASP A 324 43.98 -14.11 -15.10
C ASP A 324 44.02 -14.57 -16.57
N GLY A 325 44.32 -13.66 -17.51
CA GLY A 325 44.41 -13.95 -18.93
C GLY A 325 43.05 -14.13 -19.64
N THR A 326 41.93 -13.74 -19.01
CA THR A 326 40.63 -13.74 -19.69
C THR A 326 40.65 -12.77 -20.88
N PRO A 327 40.04 -13.09 -22.04
CA PRO A 327 39.93 -12.17 -23.16
C PRO A 327 39.19 -10.88 -22.77
N CYS A 328 39.75 -9.73 -23.15
CA CYS A 328 39.27 -8.42 -22.71
C CYS A 328 38.39 -7.74 -23.77
N ASN A 329 37.28 -8.38 -24.14
CA ASN A 329 36.32 -7.80 -25.07
C ASN A 329 35.40 -6.79 -24.34
N VAL A 330 34.81 -5.85 -25.06
CA VAL A 330 33.86 -4.84 -24.52
C VAL A 330 32.76 -5.48 -23.68
N SER A 331 32.14 -6.55 -24.17
CA SER A 331 31.08 -7.25 -23.43
C SER A 331 31.57 -7.91 -22.15
N GLN A 332 32.82 -8.41 -22.13
CA GLN A 332 33.41 -9.06 -20.97
C GLN A 332 33.74 -8.01 -19.89
N MET A 333 34.37 -6.89 -20.28
CA MET A 333 34.59 -5.76 -19.39
C MET A 333 33.30 -5.18 -18.83
N ALA A 334 32.28 -4.99 -19.69
CA ALA A 334 30.97 -4.51 -19.25
C ALA A 334 30.32 -5.45 -18.24
N LYS A 335 30.41 -6.77 -18.46
CA LYS A 335 29.89 -7.78 -17.52
C LYS A 335 30.62 -7.70 -16.17
N ASP A 336 31.94 -7.65 -16.21
CA ASP A 336 32.76 -7.68 -15.01
C ASP A 336 32.61 -6.39 -14.18
N VAL A 337 32.64 -5.22 -14.82
CA VAL A 337 32.42 -3.95 -14.12
C VAL A 337 31.02 -3.88 -13.54
N VAL A 338 29.98 -4.38 -14.22
CA VAL A 338 28.62 -4.44 -13.68
C VAL A 338 28.53 -5.38 -12.48
N ASN A 339 29.21 -6.53 -12.52
CA ASN A 339 29.32 -7.43 -11.35
C ASN A 339 29.97 -6.72 -10.16
N PHE A 340 31.06 -5.97 -10.39
CA PHE A 340 31.71 -5.17 -9.37
C PHE A 340 30.82 -4.04 -8.83
N LEU A 341 30.14 -3.30 -9.69
CA LEU A 341 29.22 -2.23 -9.29
C LEU A 341 27.99 -2.76 -8.54
N CYS A 342 27.54 -3.98 -8.85
CA CYS A 342 26.48 -4.62 -8.08
C CYS A 342 26.96 -5.04 -6.69
N TRP A 343 28.17 -5.59 -6.58
CA TRP A 343 28.80 -5.92 -5.31
C TRP A 343 29.07 -4.65 -4.48
N ALA A 344 29.54 -3.57 -5.10
CA ALA A 344 29.81 -2.29 -4.44
C ALA A 344 28.54 -1.65 -3.87
N ALA A 345 27.43 -1.71 -4.61
CA ALA A 345 26.14 -1.19 -4.16
C ALA A 345 25.49 -2.05 -3.05
N GLU A 346 25.79 -3.34 -3.01
CA GLU A 346 25.25 -4.25 -2.00
C GLU A 346 26.29 -5.26 -1.46
N PRO A 347 27.24 -4.82 -0.61
CA PRO A 347 28.28 -5.70 -0.08
C PRO A 347 27.73 -6.85 0.77
N ALA A 348 26.55 -6.67 1.37
CA ALA A 348 25.89 -7.69 2.20
C ALA A 348 25.01 -8.67 1.39
N HIS A 349 25.07 -8.65 0.06
CA HIS A 349 24.23 -9.48 -0.81
C HIS A 349 24.32 -10.99 -0.48
N ASP A 350 25.54 -11.49 -0.33
CA ASP A 350 25.80 -12.92 -0.13
C ASP A 350 25.33 -13.37 1.26
N GLU A 351 25.63 -12.58 2.31
CA GLU A 351 25.15 -12.83 3.67
C GLU A 351 23.62 -12.71 3.77
N ARG A 352 23.02 -11.72 3.10
CA ARG A 352 21.57 -11.54 3.04
C ARG A 352 20.88 -12.75 2.42
N LYS A 353 21.39 -13.28 1.30
CA LYS A 353 20.82 -14.46 0.65
C LYS A 353 21.00 -15.72 1.49
N LEU A 354 22.17 -15.92 2.07
CA LEU A 354 22.43 -17.06 2.95
C LEU A 354 21.52 -17.03 4.19
N THR A 355 21.38 -15.86 4.81
CA THR A 355 20.49 -15.66 5.96
C THR A 355 19.02 -15.84 5.57
N GLY A 356 18.61 -15.31 4.41
CA GLY A 356 17.28 -15.52 3.85
C GLY A 356 16.97 -17.00 3.65
N LEU A 357 17.92 -17.78 3.10
CA LEU A 357 17.76 -19.22 2.91
C LEU A 357 17.64 -19.96 4.25
N LYS A 358 18.44 -19.60 5.26
CA LYS A 358 18.35 -20.15 6.62
C LYS A 358 16.99 -19.84 7.26
N LEU A 359 16.48 -18.62 7.10
CA LEU A 359 15.19 -18.21 7.64
C LEU A 359 14.02 -18.92 6.95
N ILE A 360 14.03 -18.99 5.62
CA ILE A 360 12.99 -19.68 4.84
C ILE A 360 12.97 -21.18 5.14
N SER A 361 14.13 -21.83 5.21
CA SER A 361 14.21 -23.25 5.57
C SER A 361 13.76 -23.51 7.01
N GLY A 362 14.17 -22.69 7.98
CA GLY A 362 13.69 -22.78 9.35
C GLY A 362 12.18 -22.56 9.48
N ALA A 363 11.64 -21.55 8.79
CA ALA A 363 10.21 -21.29 8.75
C ALA A 363 9.42 -22.43 8.10
N PHE A 364 9.96 -23.06 7.05
CA PHE A 364 9.34 -24.23 6.42
C PHE A 364 9.27 -25.42 7.39
N VAL A 365 10.35 -25.73 8.10
CA VAL A 365 10.35 -26.79 9.11
C VAL A 365 9.36 -26.48 10.24
N ALA A 366 9.35 -25.24 10.74
CA ALA A 366 8.39 -24.81 11.75
C ALA A 366 6.94 -24.92 11.27
N MET A 367 6.65 -24.54 10.03
CA MET A 367 5.33 -24.67 9.41
C MET A 367 4.89 -26.13 9.36
N VAL A 368 5.75 -27.05 8.94
CA VAL A 368 5.45 -28.49 8.90
C VAL A 368 5.16 -29.03 10.30
N LEU A 369 6.02 -28.72 11.29
CA LEU A 369 5.84 -29.15 12.68
C LEU A 369 4.54 -28.62 13.28
N MET A 370 4.24 -27.33 13.06
CA MET A 370 2.99 -26.72 13.51
C MET A 370 1.76 -27.33 12.83
N THR A 371 1.87 -27.67 11.55
CA THR A 371 0.77 -28.33 10.82
C THR A 371 0.52 -29.74 11.36
N VAL A 372 1.58 -30.51 11.64
CA VAL A 372 1.47 -31.84 12.25
C VAL A 372 0.89 -31.74 13.66
N TRP A 373 1.39 -30.81 14.48
CA TRP A 373 0.88 -30.55 15.83
C TRP A 373 -0.61 -30.18 15.80
N GLN A 374 -1.00 -29.23 14.95
CA GLN A 374 -2.39 -28.83 14.78
C GLN A 374 -3.26 -30.01 14.39
N ARG A 375 -2.83 -30.84 13.42
CA ARG A 375 -3.56 -32.04 13.00
C ARG A 375 -3.68 -33.07 14.11
N PHE A 376 -2.61 -33.30 14.88
CA PHE A 376 -2.62 -34.25 15.99
C PHE A 376 -3.71 -33.88 17.01
N PHE A 377 -3.78 -32.61 17.44
CA PHE A 377 -4.82 -32.17 18.38
C PHE A 377 -6.22 -32.11 17.75
N TRP A 378 -6.32 -31.65 16.50
CA TRP A 378 -7.62 -31.59 15.80
C TRP A 378 -8.20 -32.97 15.47
N THR A 379 -7.40 -34.03 15.46
CA THR A 379 -7.87 -35.38 15.17
C THR A 379 -8.96 -35.82 16.16
N ILE A 380 -8.87 -35.41 17.43
CA ILE A 380 -9.89 -35.70 18.45
C ILE A 380 -11.24 -35.11 18.04
N TYR A 381 -11.27 -33.86 17.61
CA TYR A 381 -12.50 -33.19 17.18
C TYR A 381 -12.98 -33.66 15.82
N ALA A 382 -12.06 -33.94 14.89
CA ALA A 382 -12.38 -34.39 13.54
C ALA A 382 -12.92 -35.82 13.51
N THR A 383 -12.48 -36.69 14.42
CA THR A 383 -12.90 -38.11 14.47
C THR A 383 -13.98 -38.39 15.51
N ARG A 384 -14.38 -37.40 16.32
CA ARG A 384 -15.43 -37.59 17.33
C ARG A 384 -16.72 -38.11 16.69
N ARG A 385 -17.30 -39.16 17.29
CA ARG A 385 -18.67 -39.57 17.03
C ARG A 385 -19.57 -39.00 18.10
N ILE A 386 -20.74 -38.52 17.69
CA ILE A 386 -21.76 -37.99 18.59
C ILE A 386 -22.96 -38.91 18.45
N ASP A 387 -23.23 -39.66 19.51
CA ASP A 387 -24.41 -40.52 19.61
C ASP A 387 -25.48 -39.82 20.43
N PHE A 388 -26.69 -39.67 19.87
CA PHE A 388 -27.81 -39.05 20.56
C PHE A 388 -28.64 -40.11 21.28
N GLY A 389 -28.49 -40.20 22.60
CA GLY A 389 -29.29 -41.09 23.45
C GLY A 389 -30.61 -40.45 23.91
N LYS A 390 -31.63 -41.28 24.20
CA LYS A 390 -32.86 -40.82 24.86
C LYS A 390 -32.56 -40.50 26.32
N ILE A 391 -32.86 -39.28 26.75
CA ILE A 391 -32.76 -38.85 28.15
C ILE A 391 -33.81 -39.63 28.96
N LYS A 392 -33.37 -40.47 29.90
CA LYS A 392 -34.28 -41.04 30.91
C LYS A 392 -34.56 -39.93 31.92
N TYR A 393 -35.76 -39.40 31.89
CA TYR A 393 -36.29 -38.57 32.97
C TYR A 393 -36.42 -39.45 34.22
N LEU A 394 -35.72 -39.08 35.30
CA LEU A 394 -35.79 -39.70 36.63
C LEU A 394 -37.02 -39.22 37.38
#